data_AF-A0A936K0A2-F1
#
_entry.id   AF-A0A936K0A2-F1
#
_cell.length_a   1.000
_cell.length_b   1.000
_cell.length_c   1.000
_cell.angle_alpha   90.00
_cell.angle_beta   90.00
_cell.angle_gamma   90.00
#
_symmetry.space_group_name_H-M   'P 1'
#
loop_
_entity.id
_entity.type
_entity.pdbx_description
1 polymer ?
#
loop_
_entity_poly.entity_id
_entity_poly.type
_entity_poly.pdbx_seq_one_letter_code
_entity_poly.pdbx_strand_id
1 'polypeptide(L)'
;MWFLVSVVKGSKYFEADSQIDNKLMISDTTDMIISGYSMGTGGYRFEMRKGNEAFTLQEFAKGQSKEAITAKFIELAAMVGATTVLNSA
;
A
#
# COMPACT_ATOMS: atom_id res chain seq x y z
N MET A 1 -9.22 13.53 0.52
CA MET A 1 -7.75 13.56 0.30
C MET A 1 -7.16 12.21 0.69
N TRP A 2 -6.11 11.80 -0.03
CA TRP A 2 -5.35 10.61 0.29
C TRP A 2 -4.03 10.99 0.95
N PHE A 3 -3.53 10.14 1.85
CA PHE A 3 -2.23 10.31 2.49
C PHE A 3 -1.40 9.05 2.35
N LEU A 4 -0.20 9.17 1.82
CA LEU A 4 0.79 8.11 1.84
C LEU A 4 1.51 8.16 3.20
N VAL A 5 1.37 7.09 3.99
CA VAL A 5 1.90 6.99 5.36
C VAL A 5 2.66 5.69 5.57
N SER A 6 3.53 5.65 6.59
CA SER A 6 4.25 4.45 7.01
C SER A 6 3.53 3.77 8.19
N VAL A 7 3.39 2.45 8.12
CA VAL A 7 2.83 1.61 9.18
C VAL A 7 3.90 1.33 10.24
N VAL A 8 3.54 1.54 11.51
CA VAL A 8 4.38 1.14 12.65
C VAL A 8 4.19 -0.33 13.01
N LYS A 9 5.26 -0.96 13.50
CA LYS A 9 5.21 -2.33 14.02
C LYS A 9 4.16 -2.43 15.13
N GLY A 10 3.30 -3.45 15.05
CA GLY A 10 2.17 -3.67 15.98
C GLY A 10 0.82 -3.20 15.45
N SER A 11 0.79 -2.41 14.36
CA SER A 11 -0.45 -2.15 13.62
C SER A 11 -0.95 -3.42 12.92
N LYS A 12 -2.27 -3.56 12.78
CA LYS A 12 -2.89 -4.66 12.00
C LYS A 12 -2.54 -4.64 10.50
N TYR A 13 -2.04 -3.51 10.00
CA TYR A 13 -1.60 -3.35 8.61
C TYR A 13 -0.09 -3.59 8.43
N PHE A 14 0.63 -3.94 9.50
CA PHE A 14 2.05 -4.20 9.42
C PHE A 14 2.30 -5.58 8.81
N GLU A 15 3.12 -5.64 7.77
CA GLU A 15 3.56 -6.87 7.12
C GLU A 15 5.09 -6.94 7.21
N ALA A 16 5.61 -7.99 7.86
CA ALA A 16 7.05 -8.16 8.05
C ALA A 16 7.82 -8.25 6.72
N ASP A 17 7.19 -8.88 5.73
CA ASP A 17 7.76 -9.11 4.39
C ASP A 17 7.22 -8.10 3.35
N SER A 18 6.69 -6.96 3.81
CA SER A 18 6.14 -5.92 2.94
C SER A 18 7.15 -5.49 1.86
N GLN A 19 6.72 -5.56 0.59
CA GLN A 19 7.51 -5.07 -0.54
C GLN A 19 7.48 -3.54 -0.69
N ILE A 20 6.56 -2.84 -0.03
CA ILE A 20 6.38 -1.39 -0.12
C ILE A 20 6.84 -0.65 1.15
N ASP A 21 7.79 -1.23 1.91
CA ASP A 21 8.31 -0.65 3.16
C ASP A 21 7.22 -0.28 4.16
N ASN A 22 6.20 -1.14 4.29
CA ASN A 22 5.07 -0.92 5.17
C ASN A 22 4.38 0.42 4.91
N LYS A 23 4.32 0.88 3.67
CA LYS A 23 3.54 2.06 3.28
C LYS A 23 2.08 1.68 3.03
N LEU A 24 1.19 2.60 3.30
CA LEU A 24 -0.23 2.48 2.99
C LEU A 24 -0.79 3.85 2.59
N MET A 25 -1.93 3.87 1.90
CA MET A 25 -2.68 5.10 1.67
C MET A 25 -3.98 5.10 2.44
N ILE A 26 -4.25 6.15 3.21
CA ILE A 26 -5.54 6.38 3.88
C ILE A 26 -6.27 7.56 3.25
N SER A 27 -7.58 7.46 3.18
CA SER A 27 -8.46 8.59 2.87
C SER A 27 -8.87 9.32 4.16
N ASP A 28 -8.93 10.65 4.18
CA ASP A 28 -9.60 11.41 5.26
C ASP A 28 -11.11 11.54 5.06
N THR A 29 -11.57 11.50 3.81
CA THR A 29 -12.97 11.66 3.44
C THR A 29 -13.78 10.36 3.48
N THR A 30 -13.12 9.21 3.59
CA THR A 30 -13.75 7.88 3.60
C THR A 30 -12.97 6.93 4.51
N ASP A 31 -13.55 5.79 4.84
CA ASP A 31 -12.88 4.69 5.55
C ASP A 31 -12.00 3.83 4.63
N MET A 32 -11.74 4.28 3.40
CA MET A 32 -10.98 3.52 2.42
C MET A 32 -9.48 3.54 2.67
N ILE A 33 -8.86 2.39 2.43
CA ILE A 33 -7.42 2.17 2.58
C ILE A 33 -6.90 1.45 1.35
N ILE A 34 -5.74 1.88 0.85
CA ILE A 34 -4.98 1.15 -0.17
C ILE A 34 -3.72 0.59 0.46
N SER A 35 -3.52 -0.71 0.35
CA SER A 35 -2.38 -1.43 0.91
C SER A 35 -1.82 -2.44 -0.10
N GLY A 36 -0.54 -2.77 0.06
CA GLY A 36 0.08 -3.90 -0.62
C GLY A 36 0.21 -5.11 0.31
N TYR A 37 0.09 -6.32 -0.22
CA TYR A 37 0.43 -7.54 0.52
C TYR A 37 0.97 -8.65 -0.38
N SER A 38 1.76 -9.54 0.23
CA SER A 38 2.31 -10.72 -0.43
C SER A 38 1.23 -11.76 -0.69
N MET A 39 1.20 -12.29 -1.90
CA MET A 39 0.34 -13.41 -2.27
C MET A 39 1.07 -14.72 -1.96
N GLY A 40 0.37 -15.73 -1.45
CA GLY A 40 0.96 -17.04 -1.08
C GLY A 40 1.65 -17.79 -2.23
N THR A 41 1.48 -17.35 -3.48
CA THR A 41 2.16 -17.88 -4.68
C THR A 41 3.48 -17.15 -4.99
N GLY A 42 3.91 -16.23 -4.14
CA GLY A 42 5.11 -15.39 -4.34
C GLY A 42 4.87 -14.16 -5.23
N GLY A 43 3.61 -13.87 -5.58
CA GLY A 43 3.21 -12.59 -6.19
C GLY A 43 2.97 -11.50 -5.15
N TYR A 44 2.61 -10.31 -5.60
CA TYR A 44 2.26 -9.17 -4.74
C TYR A 44 0.99 -8.50 -5.28
N ARG A 45 0.16 -7.93 -4.41
CA ARG A 45 -1.08 -7.26 -4.84
C ARG A 45 -1.25 -5.92 -4.15
N PHE A 46 -1.68 -4.92 -4.90
CA PHE A 46 -2.28 -3.70 -4.36
C PHE A 46 -3.80 -3.86 -4.29
N GLU A 47 -4.35 -3.64 -3.10
CA GLU A 47 -5.77 -3.77 -2.81
C GLU A 47 -6.29 -2.48 -2.19
N MET A 48 -7.46 -2.04 -2.64
CA MET A 48 -8.26 -1.04 -1.95
C MET A 48 -9.34 -1.75 -1.12
N ARG A 49 -9.50 -1.34 0.13
CA ARG A 49 -10.55 -1.84 1.01
C ARG A 49 -11.49 -0.73 1.44
N LYS A 50 -12.78 -1.04 1.52
CA LYS A 50 -13.83 -0.22 2.13
C LYS A 50 -14.63 -1.09 3.10
N GLY A 51 -14.34 -0.96 4.40
CA GLY A 51 -14.80 -1.94 5.40
C GLY A 51 -14.42 -3.38 5.03
N ASN A 52 -15.44 -4.21 4.74
CA ASN A 52 -15.26 -5.61 4.37
C ASN A 52 -15.11 -5.85 2.86
N GLU A 53 -15.36 -4.82 2.04
CA GLU A 53 -15.22 -4.89 0.59
C GLU A 53 -13.74 -4.74 0.19
N ALA A 54 -13.32 -5.53 -0.80
CA ALA A 54 -11.96 -5.54 -1.32
C ALA A 54 -11.98 -5.40 -2.84
N PHE A 55 -11.14 -4.50 -3.36
CA PHE A 55 -11.01 -4.21 -4.78
C PHE A 55 -9.55 -4.38 -5.17
N THR A 56 -9.28 -5.22 -6.15
CA THR A 56 -7.92 -5.39 -6.67
C THR A 56 -7.58 -4.22 -7.59
N LEU A 57 -6.52 -3.49 -7.27
CA LEU A 57 -6.04 -2.38 -8.10
C LEU A 57 -4.98 -2.85 -9.09
N GLN A 58 -4.03 -3.67 -8.60
CA GLN A 58 -2.95 -4.20 -9.41
C GLN A 58 -2.39 -5.49 -8.82
N GLU A 59 -2.06 -6.44 -9.68
CA GLU A 59 -1.37 -7.68 -9.32
C GLU A 59 0.00 -7.74 -9.99
N PHE A 60 0.95 -8.30 -9.26
CA PHE A 60 2.33 -8.45 -9.68
C PHE A 60 2.70 -9.93 -9.62
N ALA A 61 3.24 -10.42 -10.73
CA ALA A 61 3.78 -11.76 -10.80
C ALA A 61 5.00 -11.94 -9.88
N LYS A 62 5.35 -13.19 -9.61
CA LYS A 62 6.54 -13.53 -8.83
C LYS A 62 7.83 -12.98 -9.47
N GLY A 63 8.78 -12.58 -8.63
CA GLY A 63 10.12 -12.16 -9.06
C GLY A 63 10.26 -10.68 -9.41
N GLN A 64 9.20 -9.88 -9.22
CA GLN A 64 9.33 -8.43 -9.21
C GLN A 64 10.22 -7.99 -8.04
N SER A 65 11.13 -7.05 -8.29
CA SER A 65 11.98 -6.52 -7.22
C SER A 65 11.18 -5.61 -6.30
N LYS A 66 11.64 -5.50 -5.05
CA LYS A 66 11.06 -4.61 -4.05
C LYS A 66 11.02 -3.16 -4.53
N GLU A 67 12.08 -2.72 -5.19
CA GLU A 67 12.22 -1.36 -5.72
C GLU A 67 11.19 -1.10 -6.82
N ALA A 68 10.97 -2.07 -7.72
CA ALA A 68 9.98 -1.95 -8.79
C ALA A 68 8.55 -1.88 -8.22
N ILE A 69 8.22 -2.73 -7.25
CA ILE A 69 6.91 -2.71 -6.58
C ILE A 69 6.71 -1.39 -5.83
N THR A 70 7.72 -0.94 -5.09
CA THR A 70 7.66 0.33 -4.35
C THR A 70 7.45 1.51 -5.29
N ALA A 71 8.17 1.56 -6.42
CA ALA A 71 7.99 2.59 -7.43
C ALA A 71 6.55 2.62 -7.96
N LYS A 72 5.97 1.45 -8.26
CA LYS A 72 4.57 1.33 -8.70
C LYS A 72 3.57 1.78 -7.63
N PHE A 73 3.87 1.54 -6.36
CA PHE A 73 3.03 2.01 -5.26
C PHE A 73 3.08 3.54 -5.12
N ILE A 74 4.26 4.16 -5.30
CA ILE A 74 4.43 5.61 -5.30
C ILE A 74 3.74 6.24 -6.52
N GLU A 75 3.84 5.63 -7.70
CA GLU A 75 3.09 6.05 -8.89
C GLU A 75 1.57 6.02 -8.63
N LEU A 76 1.06 4.94 -8.00
CA LEU A 76 -0.34 4.85 -7.61
C LEU A 76 -0.74 5.94 -6.61
N ALA A 77 0.11 6.23 -5.62
CA ALA A 77 -0.10 7.31 -4.68
C ALA A 77 -0.22 8.68 -5.38
N ALA A 78 0.64 8.95 -6.37
CA ALA A 78 0.54 10.16 -7.17
C ALA A 78 -0.76 10.21 -8.00
N MET A 79 -1.18 9.09 -8.60
CA MET A 79 -2.41 9.03 -9.40
C MET A 79 -3.68 9.32 -8.59
N VAL A 80 -3.73 8.90 -7.32
CA VAL A 80 -4.88 9.18 -6.43
C VAL A 80 -4.77 10.54 -5.74
N GLY A 81 -3.72 11.32 -6.02
CA GLY A 81 -3.49 12.62 -5.37
C GLY A 81 -3.14 12.50 -3.89
N ALA A 82 -2.37 11.46 -3.53
CA ALA A 82 -1.95 11.26 -2.15
C ALA A 82 -0.86 12.25 -1.73
N THR A 83 -1.09 12.94 -0.62
CA THR A 83 -0.09 13.76 0.04
C THR A 83 0.87 12.85 0.81
N THR A 84 2.17 12.98 0.58
CA THR A 84 3.17 12.26 1.39
C THR A 84 3.33 12.99 2.72
N VAL A 85 2.96 12.33 3.82
CA VAL A 85 3.19 12.89 5.16
C VAL A 85 4.61 12.49 5.56
N LEU A 86 5.56 13.40 5.34
CA LEU A 86 6.92 13.21 5.84
C LEU A 86 6.87 13.21 7.37
N ASN A 87 7.33 12.11 7.98
CA ASN A 87 7.61 12.11 9.40
C ASN A 87 8.86 12.98 9.61
N SER A 88 8.66 14.25 9.97
CA SER A 88 9.75 15.10 10.45
C SER A 88 10.12 14.61 11.85
N ALA A 89 11.03 13.63 11.87
CA ALA A 89 11.74 13.16 13.06
C ALA A 89 13.22 13.56 12.94
#